data_AF-A0A5C5Z995-F1
#
_entry.id   AF-A0A5C5Z995-F1
#
_cell.length_a   1.000
_cell.length_b   1.000
_cell.length_c   1.000
_cell.angle_alpha   90.00
_cell.angle_beta   90.00
_cell.angle_gamma   90.00
#
_symmetry.space_group_name_H-M   'P 1'
#
loop_
_entity.id
_entity.type
_entity.pdbx_description
1 polymer ?
#
loop_
_entity_poly.entity_id
_entity_poly.type
_entity_poly.pdbx_seq_one_letter_code
_entity_poly.pdbx_strand_id
1 'polypeptide(L)'
;MGPNGNQSGTRSRKGIVLKDNRVNRLADSDDPSCNQVIIIGAGPAGLTAAFELVTRTNLKPIVLEATDCVGGISRTTVHNGNRIDLGGHRFFSKSDRVMAWWQRMMPLQGTDANDSIGLKYQGQARTIDGDGNGPDPETTENVMLVRQRKSRIYFLGKLFNYPLSLSATTVKGLGMVRMTRIAISYLRSSLWPIRPENHLEDFFINRFGRELYRTFFNVLYRKSLGGSL
;
A
#
# COMPACT_ATOMS: atom_id res chain seq x y z
N MET A 1 31.77 -49.96 7.32
CA MET A 1 31.00 -49.28 8.39
C MET A 1 31.11 -47.78 8.16
N GLY A 2 30.02 -47.09 7.81
CA GLY A 2 29.90 -45.64 8.09
C GLY A 2 29.36 -45.43 9.52
N PRO A 3 28.81 -44.26 9.89
CA PRO A 3 28.84 -42.92 9.26
C PRO A 3 29.01 -41.75 10.29
N ASN A 4 28.68 -40.52 9.86
CA ASN A 4 28.37 -39.26 10.58
C ASN A 4 29.54 -38.26 10.74
N GLY A 5 29.50 -37.02 10.27
CA GLY A 5 28.42 -36.17 9.78
C GLY A 5 28.22 -34.97 10.72
N ASN A 6 28.57 -33.76 10.28
CA ASN A 6 27.81 -32.57 10.69
C ASN A 6 27.98 -31.42 9.68
N GLN A 7 26.88 -31.11 9.01
CA GLN A 7 26.70 -29.98 8.10
C GLN A 7 26.24 -28.78 8.94
N SER A 8 27.02 -27.71 9.01
CA SER A 8 26.54 -26.43 9.54
C SER A 8 25.86 -25.65 8.41
N GLY A 9 24.53 -25.68 8.40
CA GLY A 9 23.70 -25.05 7.39
C GLY A 9 23.66 -23.52 7.50
N THR A 10 24.33 -22.83 6.58
CA THR A 10 24.00 -21.45 6.23
C THR A 10 22.63 -21.44 5.56
N ARG A 11 21.63 -20.94 6.30
CA ARG A 11 20.27 -20.75 5.83
C ARG A 11 20.26 -19.66 4.75
N SER A 12 20.52 -20.06 3.50
CA SER A 12 20.43 -19.22 2.31
C SER A 12 19.03 -18.62 2.23
N ARG A 13 18.95 -17.29 2.41
CA ARG A 13 17.71 -16.53 2.18
C ARG A 13 17.39 -16.68 0.70
N LYS A 14 16.30 -17.39 0.38
CA LYS A 14 15.69 -17.39 -0.95
C LYS A 14 15.20 -15.98 -1.28
N GLY A 15 16.14 -15.12 -1.71
CA GLY A 15 15.83 -14.01 -2.59
C GLY A 15 15.38 -14.58 -3.93
N ILE A 16 14.55 -13.83 -4.64
CA ILE A 16 14.24 -14.12 -6.05
C ILE A 16 15.57 -14.04 -6.81
N VAL A 17 16.18 -15.18 -7.08
CA VAL A 17 17.29 -15.29 -8.03
C VAL A 17 16.64 -15.35 -9.40
N LEU A 18 16.63 -14.22 -10.11
CA LEU A 18 16.34 -14.22 -11.54
C LEU A 18 17.38 -15.14 -12.18
N LYS A 19 16.97 -16.32 -12.65
CA LYS A 19 17.86 -17.35 -13.21
C LYS A 19 18.54 -16.94 -14.53
N ASP A 20 18.30 -15.73 -15.01
CA ASP A 20 18.83 -15.24 -16.28
C ASP A 20 19.34 -13.79 -16.12
N ASN A 21 20.66 -13.64 -15.98
CA ASN A 21 21.36 -12.34 -15.92
C ASN A 21 21.49 -11.70 -17.32
N ARG A 22 20.42 -11.69 -18.12
CA ARG A 22 20.44 -11.01 -19.43
C ARG A 22 20.70 -9.52 -19.29
N VAL A 23 20.20 -8.91 -18.22
CA VAL A 23 20.40 -7.48 -17.92
C VAL A 23 21.88 -7.16 -17.75
N ASN A 24 22.63 -7.99 -17.00
CA ASN A 24 24.06 -7.76 -16.83
C ASN A 24 24.83 -8.03 -18.13
N ARG A 25 24.46 -9.06 -18.89
CA ARG A 25 25.05 -9.34 -20.21
C ARG A 25 24.84 -8.21 -21.22
N LEU A 26 23.67 -7.56 -21.20
CA LEU A 26 23.38 -6.39 -22.04
C LEU A 26 24.07 -5.13 -21.52
N ALA A 27 24.32 -5.02 -20.21
CA ALA A 27 25.04 -3.88 -19.65
C ALA A 27 26.55 -3.92 -19.94
N ASP A 28 27.10 -5.13 -20.12
CA ASP A 28 28.53 -5.38 -20.39
C ASP A 28 28.84 -5.46 -21.91
N SER A 29 27.86 -5.20 -22.80
CA SER A 29 28.09 -5.21 -24.24
C SER A 29 28.62 -3.88 -24.77
N ASP A 30 29.66 -3.94 -25.61
CA ASP A 30 30.27 -2.78 -26.28
C ASP A 30 29.44 -2.25 -27.48
N ASP A 31 28.35 -2.93 -27.84
CA ASP A 31 27.42 -2.49 -28.89
C ASP A 31 26.45 -1.42 -28.34
N PRO A 32 26.55 -0.15 -28.78
CA PRO A 32 25.70 0.92 -28.27
C PRO A 32 24.20 0.72 -28.55
N SER A 33 23.82 -0.15 -29.49
CA SER A 33 22.42 -0.50 -29.78
C SER A 33 21.85 -1.55 -28.80
N CYS A 34 22.70 -2.41 -28.22
CA CYS A 34 22.30 -3.41 -27.21
C CYS A 34 22.10 -2.82 -25.81
N ASN A 35 22.54 -1.58 -25.58
CA ASN A 35 22.47 -0.95 -24.26
C ASN A 35 21.14 -0.21 -24.03
N GLN A 36 20.22 -0.19 -25.00
CA GLN A 36 18.93 0.50 -24.88
C GLN A 36 17.86 -0.39 -24.24
N VAL A 37 17.12 0.18 -23.27
CA VAL A 37 16.00 -0.50 -22.62
C VAL A 37 14.73 0.32 -22.79
N ILE A 38 13.72 -0.21 -23.46
CA ILE A 38 12.44 0.49 -23.61
C ILE A 38 11.56 0.21 -22.39
N ILE A 39 11.05 1.27 -21.75
CA ILE A 39 10.12 1.23 -20.63
C ILE A 39 8.83 1.91 -21.07
N ILE A 40 7.70 1.22 -20.95
CA ILE A 40 6.38 1.78 -21.31
C ILE A 40 5.66 2.20 -20.02
N GLY A 41 5.36 3.49 -19.91
CA GLY A 41 4.71 4.14 -18.78
C GLY A 41 5.69 4.91 -17.89
N ALA A 42 5.50 6.22 -17.77
CA ALA A 42 6.27 7.11 -16.88
C ALA A 42 5.57 7.31 -15.52
N GLY A 43 4.92 6.26 -14.99
CA GLY A 43 4.45 6.23 -13.60
C GLY A 43 5.58 5.90 -12.61
N PRO A 44 5.29 5.84 -11.29
CA PRO A 44 6.30 5.53 -10.27
C PRO A 44 7.10 4.26 -10.56
N ALA A 45 6.45 3.19 -11.04
CA ALA A 45 7.13 1.94 -11.37
C ALA A 45 8.13 2.10 -12.53
N GLY A 46 7.72 2.75 -13.62
CA GLY A 46 8.58 2.94 -14.80
C GLY A 46 9.72 3.93 -14.53
N LEU A 47 9.43 5.03 -13.82
CA LEU A 47 10.45 6.00 -13.42
C LEU A 47 11.46 5.39 -12.44
N THR A 48 11.02 4.61 -11.45
CA THR A 48 11.93 3.89 -10.55
C THR A 48 12.77 2.88 -11.32
N ALA A 49 12.20 2.15 -12.28
CA ALA A 49 12.96 1.20 -13.10
C ALA A 49 14.02 1.91 -13.95
N ALA A 50 13.67 3.02 -14.62
CA ALA A 50 14.60 3.82 -15.39
C ALA A 50 15.73 4.37 -14.51
N PHE A 51 15.38 4.92 -13.34
CA PHE A 51 16.35 5.47 -12.39
C PHE A 51 17.33 4.38 -11.91
N GLU A 52 16.83 3.21 -11.54
CA GLU A 52 17.67 2.09 -11.08
C GLU A 52 18.57 1.54 -12.19
N LEU A 53 18.14 1.56 -13.45
CA LEU A 53 18.99 1.18 -14.59
C LEU A 53 20.12 2.18 -14.79
N VAL A 54 19.83 3.48 -14.88
CA VAL A 54 20.86 4.52 -15.09
C VAL A 54 21.87 4.58 -13.94
N THR A 55 21.44 4.30 -12.71
CA THR A 55 22.29 4.44 -11.52
C THR A 55 23.12 3.19 -11.20
N ARG A 56 22.75 2.02 -11.73
CA ARG A 56 23.40 0.74 -11.37
C ARG A 56 23.97 -0.03 -12.54
N THR A 57 23.68 0.37 -13.77
CA THR A 57 24.15 -0.31 -14.98
C THR A 57 24.56 0.72 -16.02
N ASN A 58 25.17 0.26 -17.11
CA ASN A 58 25.50 1.10 -18.27
C ASN A 58 24.36 1.15 -19.31
N LEU A 59 23.16 0.66 -18.94
CA LEU A 59 22.01 0.64 -19.82
C LEU A 59 21.36 2.03 -19.91
N LYS A 60 20.86 2.37 -21.09
CA LYS A 60 20.19 3.61 -21.43
C LYS A 60 18.69 3.36 -21.56
N PRO A 61 17.90 3.63 -20.51
CA PRO A 61 16.45 3.47 -20.58
C PRO A 61 15.82 4.57 -21.44
N ILE A 62 14.85 4.19 -22.27
CA ILE A 62 13.96 5.06 -23.03
C ILE A 62 12.56 4.86 -22.46
N VAL A 63 12.05 5.87 -21.75
CA VAL A 63 10.72 5.83 -21.16
C VAL A 63 9.71 6.44 -22.14
N LEU A 64 8.70 5.66 -22.51
CA LEU A 64 7.61 6.07 -23.38
C LEU A 64 6.35 6.25 -22.53
N GLU A 65 5.80 7.46 -22.53
CA GLU A 65 4.53 7.77 -21.85
C GLU A 65 3.51 8.21 -22.90
N ALA A 66 2.29 7.69 -22.78
CA ALA A 66 1.22 7.99 -23.73
C ALA A 66 0.59 9.36 -23.45
N THR A 67 0.66 9.83 -22.20
CA THR A 67 0.17 11.14 -21.79
C THR A 67 1.24 12.22 -21.98
N ASP A 68 0.81 13.47 -21.84
CA ASP A 68 1.63 14.68 -21.96
C ASP A 68 2.50 14.97 -20.72
N CYS A 69 2.40 14.14 -19.68
CA CYS A 69 3.06 14.36 -18.41
C CYS A 69 3.49 13.05 -17.75
N VAL A 70 4.48 13.12 -16.87
CA VAL A 70 4.94 11.97 -16.08
C VAL A 70 4.18 11.85 -14.75
N GLY A 71 4.26 10.69 -14.11
CA GLY A 71 3.68 10.42 -12.77
C GLY A 71 2.47 9.48 -12.78
N GLY A 72 1.88 9.21 -13.95
CA GLY A 72 0.74 8.29 -14.09
C GLY A 72 -0.44 8.70 -13.19
N ILE A 73 -1.05 7.73 -12.49
CA ILE A 73 -2.14 7.98 -11.54
C ILE A 73 -1.69 8.63 -10.22
N SER A 74 -0.38 8.68 -9.96
CA SER A 74 0.20 9.27 -8.74
C SER A 74 0.50 10.77 -8.88
N ARG A 75 -0.09 11.43 -9.88
CA ARG A 75 0.08 12.87 -10.12
C ARG A 75 -0.97 13.72 -9.40
N THR A 76 -0.54 14.92 -9.04
CA THR A 76 -1.40 16.01 -8.59
C THR A 76 -1.73 16.91 -9.78
N THR A 77 -3.01 17.24 -9.96
CA THR A 77 -3.49 18.16 -10.99
C THR A 77 -4.07 19.41 -10.34
N VAL A 78 -3.98 20.57 -11.00
CA VAL A 78 -4.59 21.80 -10.49
C VAL A 78 -5.92 22.03 -11.19
N HIS A 79 -6.99 22.17 -10.41
CA HIS A 79 -8.32 22.49 -10.90
C HIS A 79 -8.94 23.62 -10.06
N ASN A 80 -9.27 24.74 -10.70
CA ASN A 80 -9.82 25.94 -10.04
C ASN A 80 -8.97 26.43 -8.85
N GLY A 81 -7.65 26.43 -9.00
CA GLY A 81 -6.71 26.81 -7.94
C GLY A 81 -6.49 25.75 -6.86
N ASN A 82 -7.22 24.62 -6.90
CA ASN A 82 -7.07 23.52 -5.94
C ASN A 82 -6.19 22.41 -6.51
N ARG A 83 -5.26 21.91 -5.70
CA ARG A 83 -4.45 20.72 -6.02
C ARG A 83 -5.27 19.45 -5.71
N ILE A 84 -5.44 18.59 -6.72
CA ILE A 84 -6.22 17.35 -6.65
C ILE A 84 -5.36 16.18 -7.13
N ASP A 85 -5.14 15.21 -6.26
CA ASP A 85 -4.49 13.95 -6.62
C ASP A 85 -5.46 13.08 -7.40
N LEU A 86 -5.07 12.66 -8.62
CA LEU A 86 -5.93 11.81 -9.46
C LEU A 86 -6.13 10.41 -8.89
N GLY A 87 -5.14 9.93 -8.14
CA GLY A 87 -5.25 8.78 -7.27
C GLY A 87 -4.68 9.18 -5.93
N GLY A 88 -5.54 9.39 -4.92
CA GLY A 88 -5.10 9.64 -3.55
C GLY A 88 -4.36 8.42 -3.00
N HIS A 89 -3.05 8.34 -3.25
CA HIS A 89 -2.22 7.19 -2.94
C HIS A 89 -1.43 7.45 -1.67
N ARG A 90 -1.76 6.71 -0.62
CA ARG A 90 -0.89 6.63 0.56
C ARG A 90 0.28 5.73 0.22
N PHE A 91 1.49 6.29 0.26
CA PHE A 91 2.69 5.47 0.13
C PHE A 91 3.02 4.82 1.48
N PHE A 92 2.94 3.48 1.53
CA PHE A 92 3.43 2.70 2.66
C PHE A 92 4.03 1.40 2.14
N SER A 93 5.19 1.02 2.67
CA SER A 93 5.83 -0.25 2.34
C SER A 93 6.28 -0.97 3.60
N LYS A 94 6.23 -2.31 3.54
CA LYS A 94 6.79 -3.18 4.57
C LYS A 94 8.31 -3.33 4.46
N SER A 95 8.91 -2.82 3.39
CA SER A 95 10.33 -2.95 3.10
C SER A 95 11.08 -1.67 3.45
N ASP A 96 12.00 -1.77 4.43
CA ASP A 96 12.88 -0.65 4.80
C ASP A 96 13.67 -0.11 3.62
N ARG A 97 14.16 -0.99 2.74
CA ARG A 97 14.91 -0.60 1.53
C ARG A 97 14.08 0.30 0.63
N VAL A 98 12.79 -0.02 0.45
CA VAL A 98 11.88 0.77 -0.37
C VAL A 98 11.59 2.10 0.32
N MET A 99 11.29 2.09 1.63
CA MET A 99 11.04 3.32 2.37
C MET A 99 12.25 4.27 2.34
N ALA A 100 13.46 3.75 2.59
CA ALA A 100 14.69 4.54 2.54
C ALA A 100 14.97 5.08 1.12
N TRP A 101 14.72 4.28 0.08
CA TRP A 101 14.85 4.76 -1.30
C TRP A 101 13.94 5.97 -1.55
N TRP A 102 12.67 5.86 -1.17
CA TRP A 102 11.71 6.94 -1.36
C TRP A 102 12.02 8.17 -0.50
N GLN A 103 12.48 7.98 0.74
CA GLN A 103 12.89 9.09 1.62
C GLN A 103 14.12 9.85 1.09
N ARG A 104 15.02 9.18 0.34
CA ARG A 104 16.13 9.87 -0.34
C ARG A 104 15.65 10.75 -1.49
N MET A 105 14.60 10.34 -2.19
CA MET A 105 14.05 11.08 -3.33
C MET A 105 13.09 12.18 -2.89
N MET A 106 12.28 11.90 -1.85
CA MET A 106 11.33 12.82 -1.24
C MET A 106 11.49 12.75 0.28
N PRO A 107 12.23 13.70 0.88
CA PRO A 107 12.40 13.75 2.32
C PRO A 107 11.05 13.94 3.02
N LEU A 108 10.95 13.41 4.24
CA LEU A 108 9.76 13.59 5.07
C LEU A 108 9.60 15.07 5.42
N GLN A 109 8.36 15.55 5.46
CA GLN A 109 8.07 16.91 5.89
C GLN A 109 8.68 17.21 7.26
N GLY A 110 9.14 18.45 7.45
CA GLY A 110 9.42 18.97 8.78
C GLY A 110 8.13 18.87 9.62
N THR A 111 8.25 18.41 10.86
CA THR A 111 7.15 18.43 11.82
C THR A 111 7.61 19.29 13.00
N ASP A 112 6.74 20.17 13.47
CA ASP A 112 6.99 20.92 14.71
C ASP A 112 7.24 19.92 15.85
N ALA A 113 8.07 20.29 16.84
CA ALA A 113 8.51 19.44 17.95
C ALA A 113 7.38 18.79 18.78
N ASN A 114 6.11 19.16 18.54
CA ASN A 114 4.92 18.63 19.21
C ASN A 114 4.15 17.57 18.40
N ASP A 115 4.48 17.37 17.11
CA ASP A 115 3.86 16.40 16.22
C ASP A 115 4.76 15.16 16.04
N SER A 116 5.15 14.53 17.15
CA SER A 116 5.85 13.24 17.10
C SER A 116 4.91 12.16 16.57
N ILE A 117 5.05 11.78 15.30
CA ILE A 117 4.25 10.70 14.71
C ILE A 117 4.95 9.37 14.98
N GLY A 118 4.47 8.68 16.03
CA GLY A 118 4.89 7.32 16.34
C GLY A 118 4.39 6.34 15.27
N LEU A 119 5.28 5.87 14.40
CA LEU A 119 5.00 4.77 13.49
C LEU A 119 5.23 3.45 14.22
N LYS A 120 4.15 2.72 14.52
CA LYS A 120 4.24 1.34 15.00
C LYS A 120 4.03 0.38 13.85
N TYR A 121 5.07 -0.37 13.48
CA TYR A 121 5.01 -1.41 12.44
C TYR A 121 5.74 -2.68 12.91
N GLN A 122 5.06 -3.83 12.89
CA GLN A 122 5.59 -5.14 13.34
C GLN A 122 6.28 -5.14 14.72
N GLY A 123 5.72 -4.42 15.70
CA GLY A 123 6.29 -4.36 17.05
C GLY A 123 7.53 -3.45 17.16
N GLN A 124 8.01 -2.88 16.05
CA GLN A 124 8.99 -1.80 16.04
C GLN A 124 8.24 -0.46 16.03
N ALA A 125 8.54 0.36 17.02
CA ALA A 125 8.15 1.76 17.01
C ALA A 125 9.31 2.55 16.41
N ARG A 126 9.11 3.16 15.24
CA ARG A 126 9.94 4.27 14.81
C ARG A 126 9.19 5.55 15.15
N THR A 127 9.73 6.31 16.08
CA THR A 127 9.42 7.72 16.12
C THR A 127 10.04 8.30 14.86
N ILE A 128 9.21 8.83 13.96
CA ILE A 128 9.74 9.84 13.04
C ILE A 128 9.86 11.05 13.94
N ASP A 129 11.05 11.25 14.48
CA ASP A 129 11.39 12.51 15.10
C ASP A 129 11.30 13.54 13.97
N GLY A 130 10.32 14.44 14.06
CA GLY A 130 10.36 15.66 13.29
C GLY A 130 11.60 16.39 13.73
N ASP A 131 12.71 16.21 13.03
CA ASP A 131 13.99 16.81 13.36
C ASP A 131 13.98 18.34 13.19
N GLY A 132 12.82 18.94 12.87
CA GLY A 132 12.67 20.34 12.52
C GLY A 132 13.40 20.75 11.24
N ASN A 133 14.11 19.82 10.58
CA ASN A 133 14.97 20.06 9.43
C ASN A 133 14.41 19.50 8.12
N GLY A 134 13.29 18.77 8.15
CA GLY A 134 12.56 18.39 6.95
C GLY A 134 11.98 19.62 6.21
N PRO A 135 11.81 19.56 4.87
CA PRO A 135 11.32 20.70 4.11
C PRO A 135 9.89 21.10 4.49
N ASP A 136 9.63 22.40 4.42
CA ASP A 136 8.29 22.99 4.60
C ASP A 136 7.41 22.66 3.39
N PRO A 137 6.27 21.98 3.59
CA PRO A 137 5.37 21.61 2.51
C PRO A 137 4.64 22.77 1.84
N GLU A 138 4.60 23.95 2.45
CA GLU A 138 4.00 25.15 1.85
C GLU A 138 4.96 25.81 0.84
N THR A 139 6.27 25.64 1.01
CA THR A 139 7.29 26.25 0.14
C THR A 139 8.01 25.26 -0.77
N THR A 140 7.94 23.96 -0.46
CA THR A 140 8.73 22.91 -1.14
C THR A 140 7.82 21.82 -1.68
N GLU A 141 7.88 21.57 -2.98
CA GLU A 141 7.06 20.52 -3.61
C GLU A 141 7.61 19.11 -3.39
N ASN A 142 8.93 18.96 -3.27
CA ASN A 142 9.60 17.67 -3.06
C ASN A 142 9.57 17.26 -1.58
N VAL A 143 8.40 16.93 -1.09
CA VAL A 143 8.17 16.59 0.32
C VAL A 143 7.20 15.41 0.46
N MET A 144 7.53 14.49 1.35
CA MET A 144 6.64 13.40 1.74
C MET A 144 5.81 13.80 2.95
N LEU A 145 4.52 14.02 2.74
CA LEU A 145 3.59 14.39 3.81
C LEU A 145 3.27 13.20 4.72
N VAL A 146 3.42 13.41 6.03
CA VAL A 146 3.04 12.42 7.02
C VAL A 146 1.63 12.72 7.52
N ARG A 147 0.70 11.76 7.36
CA ARG A 147 -0.70 11.93 7.77
C ARG A 147 -1.19 10.72 8.54
N GLN A 148 -1.89 10.96 9.65
CA GLN A 148 -2.55 9.91 10.42
C GLN A 148 -3.74 9.35 9.65
N ARG A 149 -3.79 8.02 9.51
CA ARG A 149 -4.89 7.36 8.79
C ARG A 149 -6.16 7.38 9.62
N LYS A 150 -7.11 8.21 9.22
CA LYS A 150 -8.49 8.15 9.71
C LYS A 150 -9.40 7.61 8.62
N SER A 151 -10.05 6.49 8.89
CA SER A 151 -11.04 5.88 7.99
C SER A 151 -12.37 5.76 8.73
N ARG A 152 -13.44 6.24 8.09
CA ARG A 152 -14.80 6.21 8.63
C ARG A 152 -15.77 5.68 7.58
N ILE A 153 -16.78 4.96 8.04
CA ILE A 153 -17.88 4.45 7.21
C ILE A 153 -19.09 5.35 7.47
N TYR A 154 -19.68 5.90 6.41
CA TYR A 154 -20.95 6.62 6.51
C TYR A 154 -22.10 5.66 6.26
N PHE A 155 -22.96 5.45 7.27
CA PHE A 155 -24.09 4.52 7.20
C PHE A 155 -25.27 5.06 8.03
N LEU A 156 -26.50 4.97 7.53
CA LEU A 156 -27.71 5.48 8.21
C LEU A 156 -27.58 6.92 8.76
N GLY A 157 -26.95 7.82 7.99
CA GLY A 157 -26.76 9.21 8.41
C GLY A 157 -25.70 9.43 9.49
N LYS A 158 -24.94 8.38 9.87
CA LYS A 158 -23.94 8.43 10.94
C LYS A 158 -22.57 7.96 10.45
N LEU A 159 -21.51 8.51 11.05
CA LEU A 159 -20.13 8.12 10.79
C LEU A 159 -19.66 7.10 11.83
N PHE A 160 -19.22 5.94 11.37
CA PHE A 160 -18.64 4.86 12.17
C PHE A 160 -17.13 4.77 11.93
N ASN A 161 -16.35 4.40 12.95
CA ASN A 161 -14.91 4.19 12.78
C ASN A 161 -14.63 2.88 12.04
N TYR A 162 -13.58 2.88 11.21
CA TYR A 162 -13.04 1.68 10.59
C TYR A 162 -11.61 1.41 11.10
N PRO A 163 -11.27 0.19 11.54
CA PRO A 163 -12.12 -1.02 11.57
C PRO A 163 -13.29 -0.87 12.55
N LEU A 164 -14.41 -1.53 12.26
CA LEU A 164 -15.60 -1.49 13.10
C LEU A 164 -15.25 -2.04 14.48
N SER A 165 -15.37 -1.18 15.50
CA SER A 165 -15.21 -1.57 16.90
C SER A 165 -16.57 -1.63 17.59
N LEU A 166 -16.68 -2.52 18.58
CA LEU A 166 -17.82 -2.60 19.51
C LEU A 166 -17.78 -1.44 20.50
N SER A 167 -17.86 -0.22 19.98
CA SER A 167 -17.97 1.00 20.78
C SER A 167 -19.43 1.32 21.07
N ALA A 168 -19.71 2.00 22.19
CA ALA A 168 -21.05 2.47 22.52
C ALA A 168 -21.67 3.31 21.38
N THR A 169 -20.85 4.07 20.65
CA THR A 169 -21.27 4.83 19.46
C THR A 169 -21.73 3.94 18.32
N THR A 170 -21.07 2.80 18.07
CA THR A 170 -21.47 1.83 17.05
C THR A 170 -22.82 1.21 17.40
N VAL A 171 -22.99 0.81 18.66
CA VAL A 171 -24.23 0.19 19.16
C VAL A 171 -25.41 1.16 19.06
N LYS A 172 -25.24 2.40 19.52
CA LYS A 172 -26.27 3.46 19.42
C LYS A 172 -26.52 3.89 17.97
N GLY A 173 -25.52 3.77 17.10
CA GLY A 173 -25.61 4.09 15.69
C GLY A 173 -26.46 3.10 14.91
N LEU A 174 -26.18 1.80 15.06
CA LEU A 174 -26.87 0.70 14.37
C LEU A 174 -28.22 0.33 15.00
N GLY A 175 -28.34 0.53 16.32
CA GLY A 175 -29.48 0.12 17.12
C GLY A 175 -29.32 -1.31 17.65
N MET A 176 -29.92 -1.58 18.83
CA MET A 176 -29.79 -2.86 19.55
C MET A 176 -30.24 -4.05 18.69
N VAL A 177 -31.36 -3.94 17.98
CA VAL A 177 -31.89 -5.03 17.15
C VAL A 177 -30.88 -5.47 16.07
N ARG A 178 -30.27 -4.51 15.35
CA ARG A 178 -29.28 -4.82 14.31
C ARG A 178 -28.00 -5.38 14.93
N MET A 179 -27.57 -4.83 16.06
CA MET A 179 -26.40 -5.35 16.78
C MET A 179 -26.59 -6.79 17.24
N THR A 180 -27.74 -7.12 17.80
CA THR A 180 -28.06 -8.49 18.22
C THR A 180 -28.10 -9.44 17.02
N ARG A 181 -28.69 -9.02 15.89
CA ARG A 181 -28.66 -9.81 14.65
C ARG A 181 -27.24 -10.05 14.13
N ILE A 182 -26.40 -9.02 14.14
CA ILE A 182 -24.99 -9.11 13.76
C ILE A 182 -24.26 -10.09 14.68
N ALA A 183 -24.46 -9.97 16.00
CA ALA A 183 -23.83 -10.85 16.98
C ALA A 183 -24.24 -12.32 16.81
N ILE A 184 -25.55 -12.58 16.67
CA ILE A 184 -26.08 -13.93 16.44
C ILE A 184 -25.55 -14.48 15.10
N SER A 185 -25.52 -13.67 14.05
CA SER A 185 -24.99 -14.08 12.75
C SER A 185 -23.50 -14.41 12.82
N TYR A 186 -22.72 -13.63 13.56
CA TYR A 186 -21.30 -13.89 13.77
C TYR A 186 -21.08 -15.20 14.54
N LEU A 187 -21.80 -15.41 15.64
CA LEU A 187 -21.74 -16.66 16.41
C LEU A 187 -22.09 -17.86 15.54
N ARG A 188 -23.16 -17.77 14.74
CA ARG A 188 -23.56 -18.84 13.82
C ARG A 188 -22.48 -19.12 12.78
N SER A 189 -21.89 -18.09 12.17
CA SER A 189 -20.80 -18.25 11.19
C SER A 189 -19.50 -18.78 11.83
N SER A 190 -19.25 -18.47 13.10
CA SER A 190 -18.11 -19.00 13.85
C SER A 190 -18.28 -20.47 14.23
N LEU A 191 -19.52 -20.90 14.54
CA LEU A 191 -19.84 -22.28 14.91
C LEU A 191 -20.01 -23.20 13.70
N TRP A 192 -20.56 -22.68 12.61
CA TRP A 192 -20.76 -23.39 11.35
C TRP A 192 -20.17 -22.61 10.17
N PRO A 193 -18.83 -22.63 10.02
CA PRO A 193 -18.16 -21.94 8.92
C PRO A 193 -18.48 -22.60 7.57
N ILE A 194 -18.60 -21.78 6.52
CA ILE A 194 -18.81 -22.23 5.14
C ILE A 194 -17.50 -22.86 4.63
N ARG A 195 -17.58 -24.10 4.12
CA ARG A 195 -16.44 -24.81 3.51
C ARG A 195 -16.90 -25.60 2.27
N PRO A 196 -16.15 -25.59 1.16
CA PRO A 196 -14.96 -24.78 0.88
C PRO A 196 -15.27 -23.29 0.69
N GLU A 197 -14.30 -22.40 0.98
CA GLU A 197 -14.39 -20.97 0.69
C GLU A 197 -14.07 -20.73 -0.80
N ASN A 198 -15.11 -20.59 -1.62
CA ASN A 198 -14.93 -20.43 -3.08
C ASN A 198 -14.96 -18.96 -3.51
N HIS A 199 -15.64 -18.11 -2.73
CA HIS A 199 -15.79 -16.69 -3.05
C HIS A 199 -15.30 -15.79 -1.93
N LEU A 200 -14.94 -14.55 -2.30
CA LEU A 200 -14.55 -13.52 -1.33
C LEU A 200 -15.67 -13.22 -0.32
N GLU A 201 -16.94 -13.38 -0.73
CA GLU A 201 -18.08 -13.31 0.18
C GLU A 201 -17.98 -14.35 1.30
N ASP A 202 -17.69 -15.62 0.98
CA ASP A 202 -17.56 -16.70 1.97
C ASP A 202 -16.48 -16.37 3.01
N PHE A 203 -15.34 -15.84 2.55
CA PHE A 203 -14.25 -15.37 3.41
C PHE A 203 -14.71 -14.28 4.39
N PHE A 204 -15.46 -13.28 3.92
CA PHE A 204 -15.97 -12.22 4.78
C PHE A 204 -17.05 -12.72 5.75
N ILE A 205 -17.95 -13.60 5.29
CA ILE A 205 -19.01 -14.19 6.13
C ILE A 205 -18.40 -15.03 7.26
N ASN A 206 -17.41 -15.86 6.96
CA ASN A 206 -16.75 -16.69 7.97
C ASN A 206 -16.02 -15.84 9.02
N ARG A 207 -15.46 -14.68 8.63
CA ARG A 207 -14.71 -13.81 9.55
C ARG A 207 -15.59 -12.86 10.37
N PHE A 208 -16.68 -12.37 9.81
CA PHE A 208 -17.45 -11.26 10.39
C PHE A 208 -18.95 -11.52 10.56
N GLY A 209 -19.44 -12.66 10.05
CA GLY A 209 -20.87 -12.97 10.01
C GLY A 209 -21.57 -12.38 8.78
N ARG A 210 -22.63 -13.06 8.34
CA ARG A 210 -23.42 -12.70 7.17
C ARG A 210 -24.09 -11.33 7.27
N GLU A 211 -24.65 -10.99 8.42
CA GLU A 211 -25.37 -9.72 8.60
C GLU A 211 -24.45 -8.50 8.56
N LEU A 212 -23.23 -8.60 9.10
CA LEU A 212 -22.24 -7.53 9.04
C LEU A 212 -21.72 -7.35 7.61
N TYR A 213 -21.42 -8.46 6.91
CA TYR A 213 -21.05 -8.44 5.49
C TYR A 213 -22.11 -7.72 4.65
N ARG A 214 -23.39 -8.08 4.79
CA ARG A 214 -24.48 -7.45 4.04
C ARG A 214 -24.62 -5.96 4.33
N THR A 215 -24.49 -5.57 5.60
CA THR A 215 -24.70 -4.19 6.04
C THR A 215 -23.60 -3.24 5.54
N PHE A 216 -22.33 -3.67 5.62
CA PHE A 216 -21.20 -2.77 5.39
C PHE A 216 -20.36 -3.11 4.15
N PHE A 217 -20.24 -4.39 3.80
CA PHE A 217 -19.29 -4.82 2.77
C PHE A 217 -19.96 -5.12 1.43
N ASN A 218 -21.19 -5.64 1.40
CA ASN A 218 -21.90 -5.97 0.17
C ASN A 218 -22.13 -4.73 -0.71
N VAL A 219 -22.59 -3.62 -0.11
CA VAL A 219 -22.81 -2.35 -0.83
C VAL A 219 -21.49 -1.78 -1.38
N LEU A 220 -20.42 -1.82 -0.57
CA LEU A 220 -19.10 -1.34 -1.00
C LEU A 220 -18.55 -2.21 -2.14
N TYR A 221 -18.71 -3.53 -2.05
CA TYR A 221 -18.25 -4.47 -3.07
C TYR A 221 -19.00 -4.28 -4.39
N ARG A 222 -20.34 -4.19 -4.35
CA ARG A 222 -21.16 -3.94 -5.54
C ARG A 222 -20.79 -2.61 -6.21
N LYS A 223 -20.59 -1.56 -5.42
CA LYS A 223 -20.16 -0.25 -5.92
C LYS A 223 -18.76 -0.30 -6.56
N SER A 224 -17.81 -1.01 -5.93
CA SER A 224 -16.44 -1.12 -6.45
C SER A 224 -16.35 -1.90 -7.77
N LEU A 225 -17.28 -2.82 -8.01
CA LEU A 225 -17.34 -3.61 -9.25
C LEU A 225 -18.23 -3.00 -10.32
N GLY A 226 -18.72 -1.77 -10.13
CA GLY A 226 -19.58 -1.10 -11.11
C GLY A 226 -21.00 -1.66 -11.19
N GLY A 227 -21.46 -2.42 -10.20
CA GLY A 227 -22.84 -2.88 -10.12
C GLY A 227 -23.78 -1.70 -9.84
N SER A 228 -24.71 -1.42 -10.76
CA SER A 228 -25.79 -0.43 -10.56
C SER A 228 -26.56 -0.72 -9.28
N LEU A 229 -26.96 0.34 -8.55
CA LEU A 229 -27.78 0.25 -7.32
C LEU A 229 -29.13 -0.43 -7.60
#